data_AF-A0A917V759-F1
#
_entry.id   AF-A0A917V759-F1
#
_cell.length_a   1.000
_cell.length_b   1.000
_cell.length_c   1.000
_cell.angle_alpha   90.00
_cell.angle_beta   90.00
_cell.angle_gamma   90.00
#
_symmetry.space_group_name_H-M   'P 1'
#
loop_
_entity.id
_entity.type
_entity.pdbx_description
1 polymer ?
#
loop_
_entity_poly.entity_id
_entity_poly.type
_entity_poly.pdbx_seq_one_letter_code
_entity_poly.pdbx_strand_id
1 'polypeptide(L)'
;MDLEKSPPAEPEARPYETKRQQDAAPEGCLAVAIRIPVRIVVFVLVVPVRMVWDALVVGGRFLRDTVFRPLGRAVMWVLAPVGRSVVWLVEGVVLVLGWLAKLVFVWPWVGLWRYVVVPVGRGLGWLGHVLVVVPGVWLYARVLTPLGHGIVAALRGIGAGCAWLWRVLVVVPAGWLYAWVLAPSGRGIAWVARGIAAGVAWLALTLWAGIAWVGLGVWAGVTWVCRGVWAGVTWVCRGVWAGVTWVCRGVWAGVTWVCRGGWAGVVWVARGVWAVVAWIGGGLWAGVTWVGRGVWVGVTWVAGVVGTLLRWVFVVPAVALWRWVFVPVGRAIAVVAREIGTAIGHAWRVAGYVSLAVGRFLGRLFRWIFVEPVRWVYKSVLTPVGHLVRDAIWRPAAEAARSVGRAARQALTSARESARQTRADIRRMLFGTPPEPEPVSLAKGLREPTVPAARTLGGRSGHDDLSPPTRG
;
A
#
# COMPACT_ATOMS: atom_id res chain seq x y z
N MET A 1 63.58 21.49 28.01
CA MET A 1 63.16 20.86 29.27
C MET A 1 61.94 20.02 28.96
N ASP A 2 62.20 18.78 28.56
CA ASP A 2 61.38 18.08 27.58
C ASP A 2 60.65 16.91 28.25
N LEU A 3 59.35 16.81 27.98
CA LEU A 3 58.49 15.72 28.46
C LEU A 3 58.53 14.58 27.45
N GLU A 4 59.57 13.75 27.54
CA GLU A 4 59.82 12.68 26.60
C GLU A 4 59.22 11.34 27.06
N LYS A 5 58.01 11.00 26.56
CA LYS A 5 57.56 9.60 26.45
C LYS A 5 56.40 9.39 25.47
N SER A 6 56.66 8.66 24.39
CA SER A 6 55.64 7.98 23.58
C SER A 6 56.24 6.78 22.82
N PRO A 7 55.66 5.57 22.93
CA PRO A 7 55.89 4.42 22.03
C PRO A 7 54.76 4.34 20.98
N PRO A 8 54.62 3.31 20.09
CA PRO A 8 55.48 2.14 19.83
C PRO A 8 55.79 1.86 18.32
N ALA A 9 56.52 0.75 18.09
CA ALA A 9 56.47 -0.15 16.92
C ALA A 9 57.10 0.26 15.56
N GLU A 10 58.09 -0.54 15.15
CA GLU A 10 58.75 -0.53 13.83
C GLU A 10 57.94 -1.28 12.75
N PRO A 11 57.97 -0.86 11.47
CA PRO A 11 57.49 -1.64 10.34
C PRO A 11 58.63 -2.39 9.61
N GLU A 12 58.42 -3.68 9.34
CA GLU A 12 59.38 -4.56 8.64
C GLU A 12 59.72 -4.11 7.21
N ALA A 13 61.00 -4.23 6.84
CA ALA A 13 61.49 -4.01 5.48
C ALA A 13 61.01 -5.12 4.50
N ARG A 14 60.54 -4.75 3.30
CA ARG A 14 59.97 -5.71 2.33
C ARG A 14 60.97 -6.12 1.23
N PRO A 15 61.00 -7.38 0.77
CA PRO A 15 62.14 -7.94 0.02
C PRO A 15 62.11 -7.71 -1.51
N TYR A 16 61.61 -6.56 -1.98
CA TYR A 16 61.34 -6.37 -3.42
C TYR A 16 62.57 -5.94 -4.26
N GLU A 17 63.68 -5.54 -3.64
CA GLU A 17 64.83 -4.96 -4.35
C GLU A 17 65.77 -6.00 -4.96
N THR A 18 65.92 -7.17 -4.33
CA THR A 18 66.87 -8.22 -4.74
C THR A 18 66.61 -8.75 -6.17
N LYS A 19 65.36 -8.71 -6.63
CA LYS A 19 64.97 -9.32 -7.92
C LYS A 19 65.38 -8.49 -9.14
N ARG A 20 65.77 -7.22 -9.00
CA ARG A 20 66.09 -6.35 -10.16
C ARG A 20 67.53 -6.46 -10.65
N GLN A 21 68.41 -7.16 -9.94
CA GLN A 21 69.85 -7.27 -10.27
C GLN A 21 70.24 -8.56 -11.02
N GLN A 22 69.32 -9.50 -11.24
CA GLN A 22 69.67 -10.82 -11.82
C GLN A 22 69.23 -11.02 -13.28
N ASP A 23 68.30 -10.23 -13.81
CA ASP A 23 67.72 -10.43 -15.15
C ASP A 23 68.37 -9.55 -16.26
N ALA A 24 69.61 -9.11 -16.08
CA ALA A 24 70.33 -8.22 -17.02
C ALA A 24 71.69 -8.78 -17.48
N ALA A 25 71.76 -10.09 -17.73
CA ALA A 25 72.80 -10.70 -18.56
C ALA A 25 72.47 -10.53 -20.07
N PRO A 26 73.45 -10.50 -20.98
CA PRO A 26 73.27 -9.82 -22.27
C PRO A 26 72.66 -10.69 -23.38
N GLU A 27 71.40 -10.46 -23.71
CA GLU A 27 70.77 -11.05 -24.91
C GLU A 27 70.92 -10.16 -26.16
N GLY A 28 71.84 -10.57 -27.04
CA GLY A 28 71.73 -10.49 -28.50
C GLY A 28 71.50 -9.11 -29.15
N CYS A 29 72.58 -8.53 -29.72
CA CYS A 29 72.56 -7.31 -30.53
C CYS A 29 71.52 -7.30 -31.69
N LEU A 30 71.06 -8.45 -32.18
CA LEU A 30 70.04 -8.53 -33.24
C LEU A 30 68.67 -7.98 -32.80
N ALA A 31 68.24 -8.27 -31.57
CA ALA A 31 66.97 -7.78 -31.04
C ALA A 31 67.01 -6.27 -30.78
N VAL A 32 68.18 -5.76 -30.38
CA VAL A 32 68.45 -4.33 -30.20
C VAL A 32 68.42 -3.60 -31.55
N ALA A 33 69.11 -4.13 -32.56
CA ALA A 33 69.18 -3.54 -33.91
C ALA A 33 67.80 -3.38 -34.56
N ILE A 34 66.88 -4.33 -34.37
CA ILE A 34 65.50 -4.24 -34.90
C ILE A 34 64.61 -3.34 -34.02
N ARG A 35 64.77 -3.35 -32.69
CA ARG A 35 63.93 -2.51 -31.80
C ARG A 35 64.25 -1.03 -31.88
N ILE A 36 65.50 -0.62 -32.09
CA ILE A 36 65.89 0.79 -32.13
C ILE A 36 65.08 1.60 -33.17
N PRO A 37 65.06 1.25 -34.46
CA PRO A 37 64.29 2.03 -35.45
C PRO A 37 62.79 2.01 -35.17
N VAL A 38 62.23 0.87 -34.76
CA VAL A 38 60.78 0.77 -34.42
C VAL A 38 60.43 1.64 -33.22
N ARG A 39 61.26 1.65 -32.16
CA ARG A 39 61.03 2.53 -31.00
C ARG A 39 61.16 4.01 -31.38
N ILE A 40 62.08 4.37 -32.26
CA ILE A 40 62.24 5.76 -32.74
C ILE A 40 60.99 6.18 -33.51
N VAL A 41 60.50 5.39 -34.48
CA VAL A 41 59.28 5.72 -35.24
C VAL A 41 58.06 5.83 -34.30
N VAL A 42 57.90 4.89 -33.36
CA VAL A 42 56.81 4.96 -32.38
C VAL A 42 56.93 6.18 -31.46
N PHE A 43 58.11 6.52 -30.95
CA PHE A 43 58.28 7.72 -30.13
C PHE A 43 58.05 9.01 -30.92
N VAL A 44 58.65 9.14 -32.11
CA VAL A 44 58.56 10.34 -32.95
C VAL A 44 57.16 10.59 -33.48
N LEU A 45 56.35 9.54 -33.70
CA LEU A 45 55.02 9.69 -34.31
C LEU A 45 53.87 9.53 -33.30
N VAL A 46 53.91 8.55 -32.40
CA VAL A 46 52.81 8.28 -31.47
C VAL A 46 52.81 9.22 -30.26
N VAL A 47 53.98 9.64 -29.75
CA VAL A 47 54.05 10.54 -28.59
C VAL A 47 53.50 11.95 -28.90
N PRO A 48 53.89 12.65 -29.99
CA PRO A 48 53.29 13.95 -30.28
C PRO A 48 51.79 13.84 -30.60
N VAL A 49 51.33 12.78 -31.29
CA VAL A 49 49.89 12.55 -31.50
C VAL A 49 49.15 12.35 -30.18
N ARG A 50 49.72 11.60 -29.22
CA ARG A 50 49.15 11.48 -27.86
C ARG A 50 49.17 12.79 -27.09
N MET A 51 50.26 13.57 -27.15
CA MET A 51 50.34 14.87 -26.50
C MET A 51 49.29 15.85 -27.04
N VAL A 52 49.06 15.88 -28.35
CA VAL A 52 47.98 16.66 -28.98
C VAL A 52 46.60 16.16 -28.52
N TRP A 53 46.39 14.85 -28.44
CA TRP A 53 45.13 14.29 -27.97
C TRP A 53 44.85 14.60 -26.49
N ASP A 54 45.82 14.40 -25.60
CA ASP A 54 45.69 14.71 -24.18
C ASP A 54 45.51 16.22 -23.95
N ALA A 55 46.20 17.07 -24.72
CA ALA A 55 45.98 18.52 -24.70
C ALA A 55 44.55 18.91 -25.14
N LEU A 56 44.01 18.29 -26.20
CA LEU A 56 42.64 18.50 -26.65
C LEU A 56 41.61 18.02 -25.61
N VAL A 57 41.84 16.87 -24.97
CA VAL A 57 40.96 16.34 -23.91
C VAL A 57 41.01 17.22 -22.65
N VAL A 58 42.19 17.71 -22.26
CA VAL A 58 42.34 18.66 -21.14
C VAL A 58 41.67 20.00 -21.48
N GLY A 59 41.88 20.56 -22.67
CA GLY A 59 41.19 21.76 -23.14
C GLY A 59 39.67 21.60 -23.18
N GLY A 60 39.18 20.46 -23.67
CA GLY A 60 37.75 20.13 -23.70
C GLY A 60 37.11 19.97 -22.32
N ARG A 61 37.84 19.42 -21.33
CA ARG A 61 37.41 19.40 -19.92
C ARG A 61 37.40 20.81 -19.33
N PHE A 62 38.46 21.59 -19.54
CA PHE A 62 38.57 22.95 -19.04
C PHE A 62 37.44 23.84 -19.58
N LEU A 63 37.14 23.76 -20.88
CA LEU A 63 36.01 24.50 -21.47
C LEU A 63 34.66 24.08 -20.88
N ARG A 64 34.47 22.78 -20.61
CA ARG A 64 33.24 22.25 -19.99
C ARG A 64 33.04 22.75 -18.56
N ASP A 65 34.07 22.63 -17.72
CA ASP A 65 33.97 22.99 -16.30
C ASP A 65 34.02 24.51 -16.07
N THR A 66 34.79 25.26 -16.86
CA THR A 66 34.95 26.72 -16.71
C THR A 66 33.87 27.54 -17.41
N VAL A 67 33.29 27.07 -18.53
CA VAL A 67 32.31 27.86 -19.31
C VAL A 67 30.90 27.25 -19.28
N PHE A 68 30.75 25.98 -19.68
CA PHE A 68 29.42 25.36 -19.78
C PHE A 68 28.77 25.14 -18.40
N ARG A 69 29.55 24.82 -17.36
CA ARG A 69 29.03 24.57 -16.01
C ARG A 69 28.48 25.82 -15.31
N PRO A 70 29.15 26.99 -15.29
CA PRO A 70 28.56 28.21 -14.73
C PRO A 70 27.40 28.73 -15.57
N LEU A 71 27.47 28.70 -16.91
CA LEU A 71 26.34 29.09 -17.77
C LEU A 71 25.12 28.20 -17.52
N GLY A 72 25.29 26.88 -17.43
CA GLY A 72 24.21 25.95 -17.10
C GLY A 72 23.55 26.26 -15.76
N ARG A 73 24.33 26.64 -14.72
CA ARG A 73 23.76 27.09 -13.43
C ARG A 73 23.02 28.41 -13.57
N ALA A 74 23.57 29.40 -14.27
CA ALA A 74 22.95 30.71 -14.44
C ALA A 74 21.61 30.61 -15.18
N VAL A 75 21.57 29.85 -16.28
CA VAL A 75 20.36 29.54 -17.04
C VAL A 75 19.31 28.84 -16.16
N MET A 76 19.71 27.83 -15.38
CA MET A 76 18.80 27.18 -14.44
C MET A 76 18.32 28.12 -13.32
N TRP A 77 19.14 29.04 -12.84
CA TRP A 77 18.75 30.03 -11.82
C TRP A 77 17.71 31.03 -12.34
N VAL A 78 17.76 31.38 -13.63
CA VAL A 78 16.79 32.27 -14.29
C VAL A 78 15.49 31.53 -14.66
N LEU A 79 15.57 30.28 -15.10
CA LEU A 79 14.39 29.47 -15.48
C LEU A 79 13.65 28.84 -14.29
N ALA A 80 14.34 28.54 -13.19
CA ALA A 80 13.72 27.93 -12.01
C ALA A 80 12.63 28.77 -11.31
N PRO A 81 12.69 30.12 -11.21
CA PRO A 81 11.56 30.91 -10.73
C PRO A 81 10.40 30.89 -11.72
N VAL A 82 10.66 30.97 -13.04
CA VAL A 82 9.60 30.90 -14.08
C VAL A 82 8.85 29.56 -14.00
N GLY A 83 9.58 28.44 -13.91
CA GLY A 83 8.98 27.12 -13.73
C GLY A 83 8.14 27.00 -12.46
N ARG A 84 8.60 27.58 -11.33
CA ARG A 84 7.83 27.63 -10.08
C ARG A 84 6.55 28.46 -10.21
N SER A 85 6.61 29.63 -10.85
CA SER A 85 5.43 30.46 -11.10
C SER A 85 4.37 29.75 -11.95
N VAL A 86 4.79 28.98 -12.97
CA VAL A 86 3.88 28.18 -13.80
C VAL A 86 3.24 27.05 -12.97
N VAL A 87 4.00 26.34 -12.14
CA VAL A 87 3.44 25.29 -11.26
C VAL A 87 2.42 25.88 -10.29
N TRP A 88 2.72 27.01 -9.64
CA TRP A 88 1.78 27.70 -8.74
C TRP A 88 0.49 28.15 -9.45
N LEU A 89 0.57 28.62 -10.70
CA LEU A 89 -0.60 28.97 -11.49
C LEU A 89 -1.45 27.75 -11.84
N VAL A 90 -0.82 26.65 -12.27
CA VAL A 90 -1.53 25.40 -12.59
C VAL A 90 -2.19 24.81 -11.34
N GLU A 91 -1.48 24.78 -10.21
CA GLU A 91 -2.01 24.29 -8.94
C GLU A 91 -3.19 25.15 -8.44
N GLY A 92 -3.06 26.49 -8.51
CA GLY A 92 -4.16 27.41 -8.21
C GLY A 92 -5.40 27.18 -9.08
N VAL A 93 -5.22 27.00 -10.40
CA VAL A 93 -6.32 26.70 -11.33
C VAL A 93 -6.98 25.34 -11.00
N VAL A 94 -6.18 24.30 -10.72
CA VAL A 94 -6.70 22.97 -10.33
C VAL A 94 -7.47 23.03 -9.01
N LEU A 95 -6.98 23.79 -8.02
CA LEU A 95 -7.68 23.98 -6.74
C LEU A 95 -9.02 24.72 -6.90
N VAL A 96 -9.06 25.78 -7.72
CA VAL A 96 -10.29 26.53 -8.02
C VAL A 96 -11.29 25.65 -8.77
N LEU A 97 -10.88 24.93 -9.81
CA LEU A 97 -11.73 24.00 -10.55
C LEU A 97 -12.24 22.85 -9.67
N GLY A 98 -11.38 22.30 -8.81
CA GLY A 98 -11.73 21.25 -7.85
C GLY A 98 -12.75 21.73 -6.81
N TRP A 99 -12.60 22.96 -6.30
CA TRP A 99 -13.59 23.58 -5.42
C TRP A 99 -14.91 23.84 -6.14
N LEU A 100 -14.89 24.38 -7.35
CA LEU A 100 -16.08 24.64 -8.15
C LEU A 100 -16.85 23.35 -8.44
N ALA A 101 -16.16 22.28 -8.83
CA ALA A 101 -16.75 20.95 -9.02
C ALA A 101 -17.38 20.41 -7.72
N LYS A 102 -16.73 20.61 -6.57
CA LYS A 102 -17.27 20.20 -5.26
C LYS A 102 -18.50 21.01 -4.86
N LEU A 103 -18.55 22.30 -5.19
CA LEU A 103 -19.66 23.21 -4.93
C LEU A 103 -20.86 22.91 -5.84
N VAL A 104 -20.64 22.62 -7.12
CA VAL A 104 -21.70 22.33 -8.10
C VAL A 104 -22.22 20.89 -7.97
N PHE A 105 -21.36 19.91 -7.67
CA PHE A 105 -21.75 18.49 -7.70
C PHE A 105 -22.06 17.93 -6.31
N VAL A 106 -21.17 18.14 -5.33
CA VAL A 106 -21.27 17.47 -4.02
C VAL A 106 -22.29 18.16 -3.11
N TRP A 107 -22.30 19.49 -3.05
CA TRP A 107 -23.20 20.23 -2.16
C TRP A 107 -24.70 20.03 -2.48
N PRO A 108 -25.16 20.15 -3.74
CA PRO A 108 -26.57 19.89 -4.07
C PRO A 108 -26.97 18.44 -3.81
N TRP A 109 -26.09 17.48 -4.06
CA TRP A 109 -26.35 16.06 -3.79
C TRP A 109 -26.44 15.75 -2.29
N VAL A 110 -25.56 16.35 -1.47
CA VAL A 110 -25.62 16.24 0.00
C VAL A 110 -26.90 16.89 0.54
N GLY A 111 -27.31 18.03 -0.01
CA GLY A 111 -28.59 18.67 0.30
C GLY A 111 -29.77 17.75 -0.01
N LEU A 112 -29.84 17.23 -1.23
CA LEU A 112 -30.88 16.29 -1.67
C LEU A 112 -30.95 15.04 -0.79
N TRP A 113 -29.79 14.46 -0.45
CA TRP A 113 -29.73 13.28 0.41
C TRP A 113 -30.26 13.57 1.83
N ARG A 114 -29.81 14.67 2.44
CA ARG A 114 -30.15 15.03 3.82
C ARG A 114 -31.59 15.53 3.98
N TYR A 115 -32.14 16.25 3.00
CA TYR A 115 -33.48 16.83 3.07
C TYR A 115 -34.58 16.00 2.40
N VAL A 116 -34.26 15.08 1.48
CA VAL A 116 -35.28 14.27 0.79
C VAL A 116 -35.11 12.77 1.06
N VAL A 117 -33.91 12.22 0.89
CA VAL A 117 -33.70 10.76 1.00
C VAL A 117 -33.83 10.27 2.45
N VAL A 118 -33.23 10.98 3.42
CA VAL A 118 -33.30 10.63 4.85
C VAL A 118 -34.73 10.62 5.42
N PRO A 119 -35.59 11.65 5.22
CA PRO A 119 -36.96 11.61 5.72
C PRO A 119 -37.82 10.55 5.03
N VAL A 120 -37.68 10.34 3.72
CA VAL A 120 -38.40 9.29 2.99
C VAL A 120 -37.99 7.89 3.48
N GLY A 121 -36.69 7.67 3.72
CA GLY A 121 -36.18 6.42 4.29
C GLY A 121 -36.72 6.12 5.70
N ARG A 122 -36.86 7.16 6.55
CA ARG A 122 -37.51 7.02 7.86
C ARG A 122 -39.00 6.64 7.74
N GLY A 123 -39.72 7.24 6.80
CA GLY A 123 -41.12 6.91 6.53
C GLY A 123 -41.31 5.45 6.12
N LEU A 124 -40.51 4.95 5.16
CA LEU A 124 -40.55 3.55 4.74
C LEU A 124 -40.14 2.58 5.86
N GLY A 125 -39.11 2.93 6.65
CA GLY A 125 -38.66 2.10 7.77
C GLY A 125 -39.74 1.93 8.85
N TRP A 126 -40.47 3.00 9.16
CA TRP A 126 -41.63 2.93 10.07
C TRP A 126 -42.75 2.03 9.52
N LEU A 127 -43.09 2.19 8.24
CA LEU A 127 -44.13 1.39 7.58
C LEU A 127 -43.79 -0.11 7.61
N GLY A 128 -42.54 -0.48 7.30
CA GLY A 128 -42.08 -1.87 7.33
C GLY A 128 -42.08 -2.47 8.74
N HIS A 129 -41.73 -1.67 9.76
CA HIS A 129 -41.74 -2.12 11.16
C HIS A 129 -43.17 -2.43 11.63
N VAL A 130 -44.13 -1.55 11.34
CA VAL A 130 -45.55 -1.76 11.67
C VAL A 130 -46.15 -2.94 10.90
N LEU A 131 -45.86 -3.06 9.60
CA LEU A 131 -46.50 -4.06 8.74
C LEU A 131 -45.94 -5.49 8.91
N VAL A 132 -44.67 -5.65 9.26
CA VAL A 132 -44.00 -6.96 9.29
C VAL A 132 -43.68 -7.43 10.71
N VAL A 133 -43.14 -6.55 11.56
CA VAL A 133 -42.62 -6.96 12.87
C VAL A 133 -43.74 -7.09 13.90
N VAL A 134 -44.72 -6.19 13.90
CA VAL A 134 -45.89 -6.27 14.80
C VAL A 134 -46.67 -7.60 14.64
N PRO A 135 -47.08 -8.03 13.42
CA PRO A 135 -47.73 -9.33 13.27
C PRO A 135 -46.79 -10.52 13.53
N GLY A 136 -45.49 -10.41 13.21
CA GLY A 136 -44.50 -11.45 13.52
C GLY A 136 -44.33 -11.70 15.02
N VAL A 137 -44.29 -10.63 15.82
CA VAL A 137 -44.25 -10.71 17.29
C VAL A 137 -45.54 -11.29 17.86
N TRP A 138 -46.70 -10.94 17.28
CA TRP A 138 -47.99 -11.50 17.70
C TRP A 138 -48.06 -13.02 17.45
N LEU A 139 -47.58 -13.49 16.30
CA LEU A 139 -47.48 -14.91 15.95
C LEU A 139 -46.54 -15.67 16.91
N TYR A 140 -45.37 -15.11 17.20
CA TYR A 140 -44.41 -15.67 18.16
C TYR A 140 -45.03 -15.83 19.55
N ALA A 141 -45.67 -14.78 20.06
CA ALA A 141 -46.26 -14.72 21.40
C ALA A 141 -47.46 -15.65 21.60
N ARG A 142 -48.29 -15.87 20.56
CA ARG A 142 -49.51 -16.70 20.67
C ARG A 142 -49.33 -18.16 20.26
N VAL A 143 -48.33 -18.50 19.44
CA VAL A 143 -48.14 -19.87 18.93
C VAL A 143 -46.87 -20.53 19.47
N LEU A 144 -45.72 -19.86 19.38
CA LEU A 144 -44.43 -20.46 19.76
C LEU A 144 -44.25 -20.56 21.28
N THR A 145 -44.69 -19.53 22.02
CA THR A 145 -44.52 -19.49 23.48
C THR A 145 -45.28 -20.60 24.24
N PRO A 146 -46.56 -20.93 23.95
CA PRO A 146 -47.24 -22.04 24.63
C PRO A 146 -46.67 -23.41 24.26
N LEU A 147 -46.28 -23.63 22.99
CA LEU A 147 -45.64 -24.88 22.55
C LEU A 147 -44.31 -25.13 23.29
N GLY A 148 -43.49 -24.10 23.44
CA GLY A 148 -42.23 -24.19 24.20
C GLY A 148 -42.43 -24.58 25.66
N HIS A 149 -43.43 -24.01 26.34
CA HIS A 149 -43.72 -24.33 27.73
C HIS A 149 -44.26 -25.76 27.92
N GLY A 150 -45.11 -26.24 27.01
CA GLY A 150 -45.64 -27.61 27.07
C GLY A 150 -44.55 -28.68 26.97
N ILE A 151 -43.62 -28.54 26.01
CA ILE A 151 -42.50 -29.48 25.82
C ILE A 151 -41.57 -29.47 27.05
N VAL A 152 -41.26 -28.29 27.58
CA VAL A 152 -40.36 -28.12 28.73
C VAL A 152 -40.96 -28.66 30.02
N ALA A 153 -42.29 -28.57 30.21
CA ALA A 153 -42.98 -29.16 31.34
C ALA A 153 -42.94 -30.70 31.29
N ALA A 154 -43.22 -31.30 30.12
CA ALA A 154 -43.18 -32.74 29.91
C ALA A 154 -41.79 -33.35 30.20
N LEU A 155 -40.72 -32.73 29.69
CA LEU A 155 -39.34 -33.18 29.94
C LEU A 155 -38.93 -33.08 31.42
N ARG A 156 -39.40 -32.05 32.14
CA ARG A 156 -39.13 -31.91 33.58
C ARG A 156 -39.82 -32.97 34.43
N GLY A 157 -41.04 -33.39 34.09
CA GLY A 157 -41.73 -34.48 34.79
C GLY A 157 -40.96 -35.79 34.74
N ILE A 158 -40.47 -36.17 33.55
CA ILE A 158 -39.69 -37.41 33.35
C ILE A 158 -38.34 -37.35 34.09
N GLY A 159 -37.63 -36.22 33.98
CA GLY A 159 -36.35 -36.03 34.68
C GLY A 159 -36.45 -36.08 36.20
N ALA A 160 -37.53 -35.54 36.78
CA ALA A 160 -37.76 -35.56 38.23
C ALA A 160 -38.00 -36.99 38.75
N GLY A 161 -38.78 -37.81 38.04
CA GLY A 161 -39.04 -39.20 38.40
C GLY A 161 -37.77 -40.05 38.45
N CYS A 162 -36.95 -40.01 37.39
CA CYS A 162 -35.68 -40.75 37.34
C CYS A 162 -34.68 -40.29 38.42
N ALA A 163 -34.61 -38.99 38.70
CA ALA A 163 -33.70 -38.45 39.71
C ALA A 163 -34.12 -38.77 41.16
N TRP A 164 -35.42 -38.99 41.41
CA TRP A 164 -35.92 -39.46 42.71
C TRP A 164 -35.62 -40.95 42.91
N LEU A 165 -35.95 -41.78 41.91
CA LEU A 165 -35.68 -43.23 41.91
C LEU A 165 -34.20 -43.53 42.15
N TRP A 166 -33.29 -42.87 41.42
CA TRP A 166 -31.84 -43.04 41.60
C TRP A 166 -31.36 -42.66 43.01
N ARG A 167 -31.86 -41.56 43.58
CA ARG A 167 -31.46 -41.12 44.92
C ARG A 167 -31.91 -42.10 46.00
N VAL A 168 -33.17 -42.53 45.97
CA VAL A 168 -33.73 -43.43 46.99
C VAL A 168 -33.13 -44.84 46.89
N LEU A 169 -33.03 -45.38 45.67
CA LEU A 169 -32.65 -46.78 45.48
C LEU A 169 -31.13 -47.03 45.55
N VAL A 170 -30.30 -46.06 45.14
CA VAL A 170 -28.84 -46.25 45.02
C VAL A 170 -28.08 -45.36 45.99
N VAL A 171 -28.36 -44.05 46.02
CA VAL A 171 -27.53 -43.08 46.76
C VAL A 171 -27.71 -43.19 48.28
N VAL A 172 -28.95 -43.38 48.76
CA VAL A 172 -29.24 -43.53 50.20
C VAL A 172 -28.56 -44.78 50.80
N PRO A 173 -28.74 -46.01 50.27
CA PRO A 173 -28.08 -47.19 50.83
C PRO A 173 -26.56 -47.16 50.67
N ALA A 174 -26.03 -46.70 49.51
CA ALA A 174 -24.58 -46.57 49.32
C ALA A 174 -23.94 -45.53 50.25
N GLY A 175 -24.62 -44.40 50.49
CA GLY A 175 -24.18 -43.36 51.42
C GLY A 175 -24.14 -43.84 52.87
N TRP A 176 -25.12 -44.66 53.29
CA TRP A 176 -25.14 -45.25 54.62
C TRP A 176 -23.98 -46.24 54.84
N LEU A 177 -23.74 -47.12 53.85
CA LEU A 177 -22.61 -48.06 53.83
C LEU A 177 -21.25 -47.33 53.87
N TYR A 178 -21.11 -46.25 53.09
CA TYR A 178 -19.90 -45.41 53.11
C TYR A 178 -19.67 -44.73 54.46
N ALA A 179 -20.73 -44.15 55.05
CA ALA A 179 -20.63 -43.40 56.30
C ALA A 179 -20.32 -44.28 57.52
N TRP A 180 -20.93 -45.46 57.62
CA TRP A 180 -20.82 -46.33 58.79
C TRP A 180 -19.72 -47.39 58.71
N VAL A 181 -19.30 -47.82 57.51
CA VAL A 181 -18.29 -48.90 57.36
C VAL A 181 -16.98 -48.37 56.76
N LEU A 182 -17.05 -47.56 55.70
CA LEU A 182 -15.87 -47.14 54.95
C LEU A 182 -15.16 -45.91 55.56
N ALA A 183 -15.92 -44.95 56.07
CA ALA A 183 -15.38 -43.71 56.66
C ALA A 183 -14.68 -43.91 58.03
N PRO A 184 -15.08 -44.87 58.91
CA PRO A 184 -14.32 -45.19 60.11
C PRO A 184 -13.03 -45.97 59.80
N SER A 185 -13.13 -47.01 58.96
CA SER A 185 -11.98 -47.84 58.58
C SER A 185 -10.91 -47.05 57.82
N GLY A 186 -11.30 -46.22 56.84
CA GLY A 186 -10.39 -45.33 56.12
C GLY A 186 -9.70 -44.31 57.02
N ARG A 187 -10.36 -43.79 58.06
CA ARG A 187 -9.74 -42.88 59.04
C ARG A 187 -8.74 -43.61 59.94
N GLY A 188 -9.04 -44.82 60.39
CA GLY A 188 -8.12 -45.66 61.16
C GLY A 188 -6.83 -45.97 60.39
N ILE A 189 -6.96 -46.50 59.16
CA ILE A 189 -5.83 -46.84 58.29
C ILE A 189 -4.97 -45.60 57.99
N ALA A 190 -5.60 -44.47 57.65
CA ALA A 190 -4.87 -43.23 57.37
C ALA A 190 -4.17 -42.65 58.62
N TRP A 191 -4.67 -42.91 59.83
CA TRP A 191 -4.00 -42.48 61.06
C TRP A 191 -2.74 -43.31 61.32
N VAL A 192 -2.83 -44.64 61.23
CA VAL A 192 -1.69 -45.56 61.36
C VAL A 192 -0.62 -45.27 60.29
N ALA A 193 -1.02 -45.10 59.02
CA ALA A 193 -0.09 -44.79 57.93
C ALA A 193 0.66 -43.46 58.14
N ARG A 194 -0.02 -42.41 58.64
CA ARG A 194 0.63 -41.14 59.00
C ARG A 194 1.58 -41.28 60.18
N GLY A 195 1.24 -42.08 61.20
CA GLY A 195 2.12 -42.36 62.33
C GLY A 195 3.44 -43.01 61.89
N ILE A 196 3.35 -44.04 61.03
CA ILE A 196 4.53 -44.72 60.48
C ILE A 196 5.34 -43.77 59.59
N ALA A 197 4.70 -43.03 58.68
CA ALA A 197 5.39 -42.08 57.81
C ALA A 197 6.09 -40.94 58.58
N ALA A 198 5.47 -40.44 59.65
CA ALA A 198 6.08 -39.44 60.52
C ALA A 198 7.29 -40.01 61.28
N GLY A 199 7.21 -41.24 61.78
CA GLY A 199 8.34 -41.92 62.42
C GLY A 199 9.52 -42.13 61.47
N VAL A 200 9.25 -42.60 60.24
CA VAL A 200 10.28 -42.77 59.20
C VAL A 200 10.88 -41.43 58.78
N ALA A 201 10.07 -40.39 58.61
CA ALA A 201 10.57 -39.05 58.28
C ALA A 201 11.44 -38.47 59.40
N TRP A 202 11.07 -38.68 60.67
CA TRP A 202 11.85 -38.23 61.81
C TRP A 202 13.20 -38.96 61.90
N LEU A 203 13.22 -40.28 61.71
CA LEU A 203 14.46 -41.07 61.64
C LEU A 203 15.34 -40.66 60.45
N ALA A 204 14.75 -40.41 59.28
CA ALA A 204 15.49 -39.92 58.12
C ALA A 204 16.11 -38.54 58.39
N LEU A 205 15.37 -37.61 59.02
CA LEU A 205 15.85 -36.27 59.36
C LEU A 205 16.96 -36.30 60.42
N THR A 206 16.86 -37.15 61.46
CA THR A 206 17.91 -37.27 62.48
C THR A 206 19.19 -37.90 61.90
N LEU A 207 19.05 -38.90 61.03
CA LEU A 207 20.18 -39.50 60.30
C LEU A 207 20.85 -38.47 59.37
N TRP A 208 20.05 -37.72 58.60
CA TRP A 208 20.56 -36.70 57.66
C TRP A 208 21.22 -35.53 58.39
N ALA A 209 20.66 -35.11 59.53
CA ALA A 209 21.28 -34.10 60.40
C ALA A 209 22.64 -34.59 60.93
N GLY A 210 22.75 -35.85 61.37
CA GLY A 210 24.02 -36.45 61.77
C GLY A 210 25.07 -36.47 60.65
N ILE A 211 24.67 -36.91 59.45
CA ILE A 211 25.55 -36.93 58.26
C ILE A 211 26.00 -35.52 57.88
N ALA A 212 25.09 -34.54 57.88
CA ALA A 212 25.40 -33.15 57.57
C ALA A 212 26.36 -32.53 58.59
N TRP A 213 26.20 -32.84 59.88
CA TRP A 213 27.07 -32.36 60.94
C TRP A 213 28.50 -32.92 60.83
N VAL A 214 28.63 -34.22 60.52
CA VAL A 214 29.94 -34.84 60.23
C VAL A 214 30.56 -34.25 58.96
N GLY A 215 29.78 -34.06 57.90
CA GLY A 215 30.25 -33.43 56.65
C GLY A 215 30.77 -32.00 56.87
N LEU A 216 30.05 -31.18 57.63
CA LEU A 216 30.47 -29.85 58.04
C LEU A 216 31.73 -29.86 58.90
N GLY A 217 31.82 -30.79 59.87
CA GLY A 217 33.01 -30.97 60.71
C GLY A 217 34.27 -31.33 59.90
N VAL A 218 34.14 -32.26 58.95
CA VAL A 218 35.22 -32.64 58.03
C VAL A 218 35.61 -31.46 57.12
N TRP A 219 34.64 -30.74 56.56
CA TRP A 219 34.93 -29.60 55.66
C TRP A 219 35.57 -28.41 56.41
N ALA A 220 35.17 -28.17 57.66
CA ALA A 220 35.82 -27.21 58.54
C ALA A 220 37.27 -27.63 58.89
N GLY A 221 37.50 -28.91 59.17
CA GLY A 221 38.83 -29.46 59.38
C GLY A 221 39.73 -29.30 58.15
N VAL A 222 39.24 -29.69 56.96
CA VAL A 222 39.98 -29.55 55.69
C VAL A 222 40.29 -28.09 55.38
N THR A 223 39.33 -27.17 55.54
CA THR A 223 39.60 -25.74 55.30
C THR A 223 40.54 -25.12 56.31
N TRP A 224 40.52 -25.55 57.58
CA TRP A 224 41.50 -25.13 58.59
C TRP A 224 42.91 -25.62 58.22
N VAL A 225 43.07 -26.88 57.79
CA VAL A 225 44.35 -27.42 57.30
C VAL A 225 44.81 -26.69 56.03
N CYS A 226 43.94 -26.47 55.05
CA CYS A 226 44.29 -25.74 53.83
C CYS A 226 44.70 -24.28 54.13
N ARG A 227 44.05 -23.59 55.09
CA ARG A 227 44.47 -22.25 55.54
C ARG A 227 45.81 -22.30 56.30
N GLY A 228 46.04 -23.32 57.13
CA GLY A 228 47.30 -23.53 57.84
C GLY A 228 48.47 -23.75 56.87
N VAL A 229 48.29 -24.61 55.86
CA VAL A 229 49.27 -24.83 54.79
C VAL A 229 49.50 -23.56 53.98
N TRP A 230 48.44 -22.82 53.59
CA TRP A 230 48.58 -21.58 52.83
C TRP A 230 49.29 -20.48 53.64
N ALA A 231 49.00 -20.36 54.94
CA ALA A 231 49.70 -19.46 55.86
C ALA A 231 51.19 -19.83 55.98
N GLY A 232 51.51 -21.12 56.15
CA GLY A 232 52.88 -21.63 56.14
C GLY A 232 53.62 -21.32 54.84
N VAL A 233 52.97 -21.53 53.69
CA VAL A 233 53.53 -21.17 52.37
C VAL A 233 53.78 -19.66 52.27
N THR A 234 52.87 -18.80 52.73
CA THR A 234 53.15 -17.34 52.73
C THR A 234 54.26 -16.91 53.69
N TRP A 235 54.44 -17.61 54.81
CA TRP A 235 55.56 -17.40 55.72
C TRP A 235 56.89 -17.79 55.05
N VAL A 236 56.93 -18.92 54.34
CA VAL A 236 58.08 -19.31 53.50
C VAL A 236 58.32 -18.31 52.37
N CYS A 237 57.29 -17.86 51.65
CA CYS A 237 57.45 -16.84 50.60
C CYS A 237 57.96 -15.49 51.16
N ARG A 238 57.55 -15.09 52.36
CA ARG A 238 58.13 -13.93 53.08
C ARG A 238 59.57 -14.17 53.51
N GLY A 239 59.90 -15.35 54.02
CA GLY A 239 61.26 -15.74 54.40
C GLY A 239 62.22 -15.78 53.21
N VAL A 240 61.77 -16.29 52.06
CA VAL A 240 62.52 -16.24 50.79
C VAL A 240 62.68 -14.81 50.30
N TRP A 241 61.66 -13.95 50.41
CA TRP A 241 61.78 -12.54 50.05
C TRP A 241 62.78 -11.78 50.96
N ALA A 242 62.79 -12.07 52.26
CA ALA A 242 63.82 -11.59 53.19
C ALA A 242 65.22 -12.12 52.80
N GLY A 243 65.33 -13.40 52.44
CA GLY A 243 66.56 -13.99 51.88
C GLY A 243 67.04 -13.30 50.61
N VAL A 244 66.13 -12.92 49.70
CA VAL A 244 66.47 -12.15 48.48
C VAL A 244 66.99 -10.75 48.83
N THR A 245 66.39 -10.05 49.80
CA THR A 245 66.96 -8.77 50.27
C THR A 245 68.33 -8.92 50.94
N TRP A 246 68.59 -10.08 51.57
CA TRP A 246 69.92 -10.42 52.11
C TRP A 246 70.92 -10.77 51.00
N VAL A 247 70.51 -11.44 49.92
CA VAL A 247 71.36 -11.65 48.73
C VAL A 247 71.71 -10.32 48.06
N CYS A 248 70.78 -9.34 48.02
CA CYS A 248 71.11 -7.98 47.55
C CYS A 248 72.15 -7.28 48.45
N ARG A 249 72.18 -7.55 49.76
CA ARG A 249 73.30 -7.16 50.65
C ARG A 249 74.57 -7.97 50.37
N GLY A 250 74.43 -9.26 50.07
CA GLY A 250 75.54 -10.17 49.72
C GLY A 250 76.27 -9.81 48.43
N VAL A 251 75.59 -9.17 47.46
CA VAL A 251 76.26 -8.60 46.27
C VAL A 251 77.19 -7.45 46.66
N TRP A 252 76.90 -6.69 47.72
CA TRP A 252 77.82 -5.71 48.30
C TRP A 252 79.05 -6.38 48.96
N ALA A 253 78.88 -7.62 49.45
CA ALA A 253 79.97 -8.48 49.91
C ALA A 253 80.68 -9.23 48.76
N GLY A 254 80.30 -9.03 47.49
CA GLY A 254 81.04 -9.52 46.33
C GLY A 254 82.42 -8.87 46.14
N VAL A 255 82.78 -7.91 46.98
CA VAL A 255 83.99 -7.08 46.85
C VAL A 255 85.21 -7.67 47.56
N THR A 256 85.05 -8.43 48.65
CA THR A 256 86.19 -8.66 49.56
C THR A 256 87.20 -9.69 49.11
N TRP A 257 86.78 -10.86 48.60
CA TRP A 257 87.67 -12.01 48.46
C TRP A 257 87.20 -12.97 47.36
N VAL A 258 87.74 -12.91 46.15
CA VAL A 258 89.13 -13.31 45.81
C VAL A 258 89.43 -14.73 46.30
N CYS A 259 88.79 -15.73 45.69
CA CYS A 259 89.37 -17.07 45.51
C CYS A 259 88.67 -17.84 44.37
N ARG A 260 89.35 -17.96 43.22
CA ARG A 260 89.45 -19.23 42.46
C ARG A 260 88.16 -19.76 41.77
N GLY A 261 87.85 -19.25 40.57
CA GLY A 261 86.78 -19.76 39.67
C GLY A 261 87.10 -21.13 39.02
N GLY A 262 86.36 -21.63 38.01
CA GLY A 262 85.20 -21.10 37.29
C GLY A 262 84.77 -21.98 36.07
N TRP A 263 83.86 -21.47 35.24
CA TRP A 263 83.55 -21.85 33.84
C TRP A 263 82.79 -23.13 33.45
N ALA A 264 82.82 -24.27 34.16
CA ALA A 264 82.06 -25.45 33.70
C ALA A 264 80.53 -25.34 33.86
N GLY A 265 80.03 -24.55 34.82
CA GLY A 265 78.60 -24.44 35.14
C GLY A 265 77.75 -23.62 34.16
N VAL A 266 78.35 -22.92 33.19
CA VAL A 266 77.66 -21.88 32.41
C VAL A 266 76.65 -22.45 31.41
N VAL A 267 77.00 -23.52 30.69
CA VAL A 267 76.20 -24.01 29.55
C VAL A 267 74.97 -24.82 30.00
N TRP A 268 75.09 -25.58 31.09
CA TRP A 268 74.01 -26.44 31.60
C TRP A 268 72.90 -25.61 32.27
N VAL A 269 73.28 -24.55 33.01
CA VAL A 269 72.35 -23.63 33.67
C VAL A 269 71.51 -22.86 32.65
N ALA A 270 72.12 -22.32 31.58
CA ALA A 270 71.40 -21.57 30.55
C ALA A 270 70.27 -22.37 29.89
N ARG A 271 70.47 -23.68 29.69
CA ARG A 271 69.50 -24.56 29.02
C ARG A 271 68.37 -25.03 29.95
N GLY A 272 68.66 -25.23 31.24
CA GLY A 272 67.64 -25.48 32.26
C GLY A 272 66.71 -24.29 32.51
N VAL A 273 67.26 -23.07 32.54
CA VAL A 273 66.49 -21.83 32.76
C VAL A 273 65.45 -21.60 31.66
N TRP A 274 65.80 -21.79 30.38
CA TRP A 274 64.86 -21.53 29.28
C TRP A 274 63.65 -22.50 29.26
N ALA A 275 63.86 -23.77 29.61
CA ALA A 275 62.78 -24.75 29.71
C ALA A 275 61.79 -24.41 30.85
N VAL A 276 62.30 -23.95 32.00
CA VAL A 276 61.49 -23.51 33.13
C VAL A 276 60.69 -22.24 32.78
N VAL A 277 61.30 -21.27 32.08
CA VAL A 277 60.62 -20.04 31.63
C VAL A 277 59.47 -20.35 30.66
N ALA A 278 59.70 -21.22 29.67
CA ALA A 278 58.66 -21.62 28.71
C ALA A 278 57.49 -22.37 29.38
N TRP A 279 57.78 -23.26 30.34
CA TRP A 279 56.75 -24.01 31.05
C TRP A 279 55.92 -23.14 32.01
N ILE A 280 56.56 -22.21 32.74
CA ILE A 280 55.87 -21.23 33.59
C ILE A 280 54.98 -20.30 32.75
N GLY A 281 55.47 -19.81 31.61
CA GLY A 281 54.69 -18.99 30.69
C GLY A 281 53.44 -19.71 30.16
N GLY A 282 53.60 -20.97 29.76
CA GLY A 282 52.48 -21.82 29.31
C GLY A 282 51.44 -22.08 30.40
N GLY A 283 51.88 -22.42 31.62
CA GLY A 283 50.98 -22.65 32.76
C GLY A 283 50.18 -21.41 33.16
N LEU A 284 50.82 -20.24 33.18
CA LEU A 284 50.16 -18.98 33.51
C LEU A 284 49.10 -18.59 32.45
N TRP A 285 49.44 -18.71 31.16
CA TRP A 285 48.53 -18.38 30.06
C TRP A 285 47.36 -19.37 29.94
N ALA A 286 47.61 -20.66 30.22
CA ALA A 286 46.54 -21.65 30.35
C ALA A 286 45.58 -21.30 31.48
N GLY A 287 46.09 -20.95 32.67
CA GLY A 287 45.25 -20.52 33.81
C GLY A 287 44.39 -19.29 33.50
N VAL A 288 44.99 -18.24 32.94
CA VAL A 288 44.27 -17.00 32.56
C VAL A 288 43.20 -17.26 31.50
N THR A 289 43.50 -18.06 30.47
CA THR A 289 42.50 -18.37 29.42
C THR A 289 41.42 -19.36 29.86
N TRP A 290 41.64 -20.15 30.92
CA TRP A 290 40.62 -21.00 31.52
C TRP A 290 39.66 -20.18 32.41
N VAL A 291 40.19 -19.29 33.25
CA VAL A 291 39.38 -18.33 34.04
C VAL A 291 38.60 -17.40 33.12
N GLY A 292 39.24 -16.85 32.08
CA GLY A 292 38.58 -16.01 31.08
C GLY A 292 37.43 -16.73 30.37
N ARG A 293 37.60 -18.01 30.02
CA ARG A 293 36.52 -18.85 29.46
C ARG A 293 35.41 -19.15 30.46
N GLY A 294 35.74 -19.47 31.72
CA GLY A 294 34.75 -19.71 32.77
C GLY A 294 33.85 -18.49 33.00
N VAL A 295 34.43 -17.29 33.07
CA VAL A 295 33.70 -16.03 33.19
C VAL A 295 32.86 -15.76 31.93
N TRP A 296 33.42 -15.95 30.73
CA TRP A 296 32.66 -15.78 29.48
C TRP A 296 31.47 -16.73 29.34
N VAL A 297 31.62 -18.00 29.74
CA VAL A 297 30.52 -18.98 29.77
C VAL A 297 29.46 -18.57 30.80
N GLY A 298 29.86 -18.08 31.97
CA GLY A 298 28.93 -17.52 32.96
C GLY A 298 28.15 -16.31 32.44
N VAL A 299 28.84 -15.34 31.82
CA VAL A 299 28.22 -14.13 31.25
C VAL A 299 27.26 -14.46 30.11
N THR A 300 27.64 -15.39 29.22
CA THR A 300 26.76 -15.83 28.11
C THR A 300 25.56 -16.63 28.60
N TRP A 301 25.70 -17.44 29.66
CA TRP A 301 24.55 -18.09 30.31
C TRP A 301 23.60 -17.07 30.94
N VAL A 302 24.12 -16.10 31.70
CA VAL A 302 23.29 -15.04 32.31
C VAL A 302 22.60 -14.21 31.23
N ALA A 303 23.30 -13.80 30.18
CA ALA A 303 22.70 -13.10 29.04
C ALA A 303 21.64 -13.94 28.32
N GLY A 304 21.86 -15.25 28.17
CA GLY A 304 20.89 -16.19 27.58
C GLY A 304 19.63 -16.37 28.44
N VAL A 305 19.79 -16.49 29.76
CA VAL A 305 18.66 -16.57 30.72
C VAL A 305 17.89 -15.25 30.74
N VAL A 306 18.57 -14.11 30.87
CA VAL A 306 17.94 -12.78 30.84
C VAL A 306 17.22 -12.53 29.51
N GLY A 307 17.85 -12.85 28.38
CA GLY A 307 17.23 -12.74 27.06
C GLY A 307 16.02 -13.67 26.89
N THR A 308 16.07 -14.89 27.43
CA THR A 308 14.95 -15.83 27.40
C THR A 308 13.79 -15.37 28.28
N LEU A 309 14.08 -14.88 29.49
CA LEU A 309 13.08 -14.28 30.38
C LEU A 309 12.46 -13.02 29.77
N LEU A 310 13.27 -12.12 29.20
CA LEU A 310 12.78 -10.94 28.49
C LEU A 310 11.89 -11.33 27.29
N ARG A 311 12.25 -12.39 26.55
CA ARG A 311 11.41 -12.94 25.48
C ARG A 311 10.09 -13.50 26.01
N TRP A 312 10.09 -14.21 27.13
CA TRP A 312 8.87 -14.70 27.75
C TRP A 312 8.00 -13.59 28.38
N VAL A 313 8.60 -12.53 28.92
CA VAL A 313 7.87 -11.41 29.54
C VAL A 313 7.31 -10.43 28.51
N PHE A 314 8.00 -10.19 27.39
CA PHE A 314 7.55 -9.23 26.37
C PHE A 314 6.96 -9.91 25.14
N VAL A 315 7.65 -10.88 24.54
CA VAL A 315 7.22 -11.46 23.25
C VAL A 315 6.02 -12.39 23.44
N VAL A 316 5.93 -13.17 24.52
CA VAL A 316 4.77 -14.07 24.71
C VAL A 316 3.48 -13.28 24.98
N PRO A 317 3.43 -12.27 25.86
CA PRO A 317 2.25 -11.40 25.97
C PRO A 317 1.95 -10.60 24.69
N ALA A 318 2.95 -10.10 23.97
CA ALA A 318 2.73 -9.40 22.70
C ALA A 318 2.15 -10.33 21.61
N VAL A 319 2.65 -11.56 21.48
CA VAL A 319 2.15 -12.57 20.54
C VAL A 319 0.77 -13.09 20.97
N ALA A 320 0.53 -13.24 22.27
CA ALA A 320 -0.79 -13.58 22.80
C ALA A 320 -1.81 -12.46 22.49
N LEU A 321 -1.48 -11.20 22.79
CA LEU A 321 -2.30 -10.03 22.45
C LEU A 321 -2.56 -9.96 20.94
N TRP A 322 -1.54 -10.22 20.11
CA TRP A 322 -1.69 -10.24 18.67
C TRP A 322 -2.64 -11.36 18.19
N ARG A 323 -2.47 -12.59 18.67
CA ARG A 323 -3.35 -13.73 18.30
C ARG A 323 -4.76 -13.68 18.87
N TRP A 324 -4.93 -13.15 20.10
CA TRP A 324 -6.22 -13.16 20.81
C TRP A 324 -7.01 -11.85 20.69
N VAL A 325 -6.36 -10.74 20.32
CA VAL A 325 -7.04 -9.46 20.10
C VAL A 325 -6.92 -9.04 18.64
N PHE A 326 -5.71 -8.85 18.11
CA PHE A 326 -5.55 -8.30 16.75
C PHE A 326 -6.04 -9.22 15.62
N VAL A 327 -5.86 -10.55 15.73
CA VAL A 327 -6.39 -11.50 14.73
C VAL A 327 -7.94 -11.56 14.72
N PRO A 328 -8.66 -11.73 15.85
CA PRO A 328 -10.13 -11.70 15.83
C PRO A 328 -10.69 -10.30 15.52
N VAL A 329 -10.07 -9.21 16.00
CA VAL A 329 -10.44 -7.85 15.61
C VAL A 329 -10.22 -7.63 14.11
N GLY A 330 -9.10 -8.10 13.55
CA GLY A 330 -8.81 -8.04 12.12
C GLY A 330 -9.83 -8.84 11.28
N ARG A 331 -10.26 -10.02 11.74
CA ARG A 331 -11.36 -10.77 11.11
C ARG A 331 -12.70 -10.04 11.23
N ALA A 332 -13.03 -9.47 12.39
CA ALA A 332 -14.25 -8.71 12.57
C ALA A 332 -14.29 -7.48 11.66
N ILE A 333 -13.19 -6.72 11.58
CA ILE A 333 -13.03 -5.60 10.65
C ILE A 333 -13.11 -6.06 9.19
N ALA A 334 -12.50 -7.19 8.82
CA ALA A 334 -12.59 -7.72 7.46
C ALA A 334 -14.01 -8.14 7.08
N VAL A 335 -14.78 -8.75 8.01
CA VAL A 335 -16.20 -9.06 7.81
C VAL A 335 -17.03 -7.79 7.68
N VAL A 336 -16.85 -6.81 8.59
CA VAL A 336 -17.55 -5.53 8.54
C VAL A 336 -17.22 -4.76 7.26
N ALA A 337 -15.96 -4.71 6.84
CA ALA A 337 -15.53 -4.08 5.59
C ALA A 337 -16.08 -4.78 4.35
N ARG A 338 -16.18 -6.13 4.37
CA ARG A 338 -16.82 -6.91 3.30
C ARG A 338 -18.32 -6.61 3.22
N GLU A 339 -19.00 -6.52 4.35
CA GLU A 339 -20.44 -6.26 4.42
C GLU A 339 -20.79 -4.80 4.08
N ILE A 340 -19.92 -3.85 4.45
CA ILE A 340 -19.98 -2.47 3.96
C ILE A 340 -19.72 -2.44 2.45
N GLY A 341 -18.78 -3.24 1.94
CA GLY A 341 -18.50 -3.37 0.51
C GLY A 341 -19.67 -3.93 -0.29
N THR A 342 -20.34 -4.98 0.19
CA THR A 342 -21.56 -5.53 -0.43
C THR A 342 -22.72 -4.53 -0.34
N ALA A 343 -22.91 -3.84 0.79
CA ALA A 343 -23.93 -2.81 0.95
C ALA A 343 -23.70 -1.62 0.00
N ILE A 344 -22.47 -1.12 -0.12
CA ILE A 344 -22.08 -0.07 -1.07
C ILE A 344 -22.29 -0.55 -2.51
N GLY A 345 -21.92 -1.79 -2.85
CA GLY A 345 -22.16 -2.36 -4.18
C GLY A 345 -23.65 -2.45 -4.56
N HIS A 346 -24.53 -2.75 -3.59
CA HIS A 346 -25.98 -2.70 -3.80
C HIS A 346 -26.48 -1.26 -3.91
N ALA A 347 -26.04 -0.36 -3.02
CA ALA A 347 -26.37 1.07 -3.10
C ALA A 347 -25.95 1.70 -4.43
N TRP A 348 -24.79 1.31 -4.99
CA TRP A 348 -24.30 1.80 -6.27
C TRP A 348 -25.12 1.27 -7.45
N ARG A 349 -25.54 0.00 -7.45
CA ARG A 349 -26.48 -0.53 -8.45
C ARG A 349 -27.83 0.17 -8.38
N VAL A 350 -28.37 0.39 -7.17
CA VAL A 350 -29.62 1.14 -6.96
C VAL A 350 -29.46 2.59 -7.43
N ALA A 351 -28.36 3.27 -7.11
CA ALA A 351 -28.07 4.62 -7.59
C ALA A 351 -27.96 4.67 -9.13
N GLY A 352 -27.43 3.62 -9.77
CA GLY A 352 -27.43 3.46 -11.22
C GLY A 352 -28.84 3.39 -11.80
N TYR A 353 -29.71 2.54 -11.27
CA TYR A 353 -31.11 2.45 -11.71
C TYR A 353 -31.89 3.76 -11.45
N VAL A 354 -31.67 4.40 -10.31
CA VAL A 354 -32.29 5.69 -9.97
C VAL A 354 -31.80 6.79 -10.92
N SER A 355 -30.50 6.85 -11.23
CA SER A 355 -29.95 7.81 -12.21
C SER A 355 -30.53 7.61 -13.60
N LEU A 356 -30.77 6.36 -14.01
CA LEU A 356 -31.40 6.03 -15.30
C LEU A 356 -32.90 6.40 -15.32
N ALA A 357 -33.60 6.25 -14.20
CA ALA A 357 -34.98 6.68 -14.04
C ALA A 357 -35.11 8.22 -14.03
N VAL A 358 -34.26 8.90 -13.24
CA VAL A 358 -34.18 10.37 -13.17
C VAL A 358 -33.78 10.94 -14.53
N GLY A 359 -32.81 10.35 -15.23
CA GLY A 359 -32.43 10.76 -16.59
C GLY A 359 -33.58 10.65 -17.60
N ARG A 360 -34.36 9.56 -17.56
CA ARG A 360 -35.57 9.41 -18.40
C ARG A 360 -36.71 10.36 -18.00
N PHE A 361 -36.81 10.72 -16.72
CA PHE A 361 -37.79 11.70 -16.25
C PHE A 361 -37.40 13.11 -16.68
N LEU A 362 -36.15 13.52 -16.40
CA LEU A 362 -35.61 14.83 -16.75
C LEU A 362 -35.55 15.03 -18.27
N GLY A 363 -35.21 14.00 -19.06
CA GLY A 363 -35.27 14.04 -20.52
C GLY A 363 -36.69 14.18 -21.08
N ARG A 364 -37.71 13.64 -20.39
CA ARG A 364 -39.13 13.92 -20.71
C ARG A 364 -39.52 15.34 -20.30
N LEU A 365 -39.15 15.77 -19.10
CA LEU A 365 -39.46 17.11 -18.58
C LEU A 365 -38.83 18.21 -19.47
N PHE A 366 -37.58 18.04 -19.88
CA PHE A 366 -36.89 18.94 -20.80
C PHE A 366 -37.56 18.99 -22.18
N ARG A 367 -37.99 17.84 -22.70
CA ARG A 367 -38.78 17.78 -23.94
C ARG A 367 -40.10 18.54 -23.80
N TRP A 368 -40.79 18.37 -22.67
CA TRP A 368 -42.07 19.02 -22.41
C TRP A 368 -41.95 20.54 -22.17
N ILE A 369 -40.88 20.99 -21.49
CA ILE A 369 -40.65 22.40 -21.14
C ILE A 369 -40.01 23.20 -22.29
N PHE A 370 -39.15 22.59 -23.11
CA PHE A 370 -38.45 23.31 -24.19
C PHE A 370 -38.91 22.88 -25.57
N VAL A 371 -38.96 21.58 -25.86
CA VAL A 371 -39.21 21.09 -27.22
C VAL A 371 -40.69 21.21 -27.60
N GLU A 372 -41.63 20.86 -26.71
CA GLU A 372 -43.08 21.02 -26.93
C GLU A 372 -43.46 22.48 -27.24
N PRO A 373 -43.11 23.51 -26.40
CA PRO A 373 -43.48 24.88 -26.69
C PRO A 373 -42.69 25.49 -27.84
N VAL A 374 -41.41 25.17 -28.06
CA VAL A 374 -40.70 25.63 -29.26
C VAL A 374 -41.32 25.03 -30.53
N ARG A 375 -41.74 23.76 -30.50
CA ARG A 375 -42.46 23.11 -31.62
C ARG A 375 -43.86 23.70 -31.81
N TRP A 376 -44.54 24.10 -30.74
CA TRP A 376 -45.81 24.81 -30.80
C TRP A 376 -45.65 26.23 -31.35
N VAL A 377 -44.66 27.01 -30.92
CA VAL A 377 -44.35 28.34 -31.46
C VAL A 377 -43.93 28.24 -32.93
N TYR A 378 -43.15 27.22 -33.29
CA TYR A 378 -42.79 26.99 -34.69
C TYR A 378 -44.03 26.70 -35.56
N LYS A 379 -44.94 25.84 -35.09
CA LYS A 379 -46.18 25.50 -35.82
C LYS A 379 -47.26 26.59 -35.78
N SER A 380 -47.36 27.35 -34.69
CA SER A 380 -48.48 28.28 -34.43
C SER A 380 -48.10 29.74 -34.62
N VAL A 381 -46.81 30.06 -34.74
CA VAL A 381 -46.31 31.41 -35.02
C VAL A 381 -45.46 31.41 -36.28
N LEU A 382 -44.33 30.68 -36.35
CA LEU A 382 -43.48 30.72 -37.56
C LEU A 382 -44.17 30.18 -38.81
N THR A 383 -45.03 29.17 -38.69
CA THR A 383 -45.73 28.61 -39.85
C THR A 383 -46.79 29.59 -40.40
N PRO A 384 -47.74 30.14 -39.62
CA PRO A 384 -48.67 31.15 -40.13
C PRO A 384 -47.99 32.48 -40.48
N VAL A 385 -46.94 32.92 -39.79
CA VAL A 385 -46.13 34.08 -40.22
C VAL A 385 -45.41 33.78 -41.54
N GLY A 386 -44.90 32.56 -41.73
CA GLY A 386 -44.33 32.10 -42.99
C GLY A 386 -45.36 32.11 -44.13
N HIS A 387 -46.59 31.70 -43.87
CA HIS A 387 -47.70 31.81 -44.82
C HIS A 387 -48.08 33.27 -45.09
N LEU A 388 -48.21 34.12 -44.06
CA LEU A 388 -48.49 35.56 -44.22
C LEU A 388 -47.39 36.28 -45.01
N VAL A 389 -46.12 36.04 -44.74
CA VAL A 389 -45.01 36.59 -45.54
C VAL A 389 -45.05 36.06 -46.98
N ARG A 390 -45.40 34.79 -47.18
CA ARG A 390 -45.53 34.18 -48.51
C ARG A 390 -46.70 34.74 -49.31
N ASP A 391 -47.85 34.94 -48.67
CA ASP A 391 -49.11 35.27 -49.34
C ASP A 391 -49.42 36.79 -49.34
N ALA A 392 -48.88 37.58 -48.40
CA ALA A 392 -49.06 39.03 -48.33
C ALA A 392 -47.85 39.86 -48.82
N ILE A 393 -46.66 39.25 -48.96
CA ILE A 393 -45.47 39.93 -49.52
C ILE A 393 -45.04 39.27 -50.82
N TRP A 394 -44.78 37.96 -50.80
CA TRP A 394 -44.23 37.28 -51.99
C TRP A 394 -45.24 37.06 -53.12
N ARG A 395 -46.51 36.75 -52.84
CA ARG A 395 -47.56 36.70 -53.87
C ARG A 395 -47.77 38.04 -54.58
N PRO A 396 -48.08 39.16 -53.88
CA PRO A 396 -48.30 40.43 -54.57
C PRO A 396 -47.03 40.94 -55.26
N ALA A 397 -45.83 40.71 -54.72
CA ALA A 397 -44.58 41.01 -55.44
C ALA A 397 -44.43 40.16 -56.72
N ALA A 398 -44.74 38.87 -56.67
CA ALA A 398 -44.70 37.99 -57.83
C ALA A 398 -45.82 38.30 -58.85
N GLU A 399 -46.99 38.75 -58.39
CA GLU A 399 -48.12 39.13 -59.24
C GLU A 399 -47.92 40.50 -59.89
N ALA A 400 -47.30 41.46 -59.17
CA ALA A 400 -46.79 42.70 -59.72
C ALA A 400 -45.66 42.46 -60.74
N ALA A 401 -44.71 41.56 -60.45
CA ALA A 401 -43.69 41.17 -61.41
C ALA A 401 -44.30 40.50 -62.67
N ARG A 402 -45.37 39.71 -62.52
CA ARG A 402 -46.12 39.11 -63.64
C ARG A 402 -47.06 40.08 -64.36
N SER A 403 -47.52 41.16 -63.72
CA SER A 403 -48.30 42.21 -64.40
C SER A 403 -47.37 43.12 -65.21
N VAL A 404 -46.26 43.57 -64.62
CA VAL A 404 -45.17 44.27 -65.32
C VAL A 404 -44.60 43.40 -66.45
N GLY A 405 -44.37 42.11 -66.21
CA GLY A 405 -43.89 41.18 -67.24
C GLY A 405 -44.91 40.94 -68.37
N ARG A 406 -46.21 41.04 -68.13
CA ARG A 406 -47.25 40.97 -69.17
C ARG A 406 -47.37 42.30 -69.92
N ALA A 407 -47.40 43.43 -69.22
CA ALA A 407 -47.42 44.76 -69.84
C ALA A 407 -46.17 44.99 -70.70
N ALA A 408 -44.98 44.61 -70.23
CA ALA A 408 -43.74 44.68 -70.99
C ALA A 408 -43.75 43.76 -72.21
N ARG A 409 -44.32 42.55 -72.12
CA ARG A 409 -44.52 41.67 -73.28
C ARG A 409 -45.52 42.25 -74.27
N GLN A 410 -46.61 42.84 -73.81
CA GLN A 410 -47.62 43.49 -74.66
C GLN A 410 -47.05 44.74 -75.36
N ALA A 411 -46.25 45.55 -74.67
CA ALA A 411 -45.52 46.67 -75.25
C ALA A 411 -44.43 46.21 -76.25
N LEU A 412 -43.78 45.07 -75.99
CA LEU A 412 -42.84 44.45 -76.93
C LEU A 412 -43.56 43.87 -78.15
N THR A 413 -44.74 43.25 -78.01
CA THR A 413 -45.51 42.77 -79.16
C THR A 413 -46.06 43.93 -79.98
N SER A 414 -46.63 44.97 -79.35
CA SER A 414 -47.09 46.15 -80.09
C SER A 414 -45.95 46.86 -80.80
N ALA A 415 -44.81 47.12 -80.14
CA ALA A 415 -43.65 47.71 -80.80
C ALA A 415 -43.09 46.84 -81.95
N ARG A 416 -43.15 45.51 -81.82
CA ARG A 416 -42.69 44.55 -82.84
C ARG A 416 -43.69 44.40 -83.99
N GLU A 417 -44.98 44.58 -83.74
CA GLU A 417 -46.04 44.65 -84.75
C GLU A 417 -46.00 45.99 -85.48
N SER A 418 -45.86 47.12 -84.78
CA SER A 418 -45.60 48.43 -85.40
C SER A 418 -44.34 48.40 -86.25
N ALA A 419 -43.22 47.87 -85.76
CA ALA A 419 -42.00 47.72 -86.57
C ALA A 419 -42.20 46.81 -87.80
N ARG A 420 -43.07 45.78 -87.71
CA ARG A 420 -43.43 44.94 -88.86
C ARG A 420 -44.36 45.67 -89.84
N GLN A 421 -45.32 46.45 -89.36
CA GLN A 421 -46.21 47.29 -90.18
C GLN A 421 -45.41 48.38 -90.89
N THR A 422 -44.61 49.18 -90.18
CA THR A 422 -43.73 50.19 -90.80
C THR A 422 -42.78 49.57 -91.82
N ARG A 423 -42.21 48.38 -91.54
CA ARG A 423 -41.38 47.66 -92.53
C ARG A 423 -42.18 47.13 -93.72
N ALA A 424 -43.43 46.72 -93.52
CA ALA A 424 -44.32 46.28 -94.58
C ALA A 424 -44.80 47.45 -95.45
N ASP A 425 -45.08 48.61 -94.86
CA ASP A 425 -45.51 49.81 -95.58
C ASP A 425 -44.35 50.49 -96.32
N ILE A 426 -43.15 50.55 -95.73
CA ILE A 426 -41.92 50.90 -96.47
C ILE A 426 -41.73 49.92 -97.65
N ARG A 427 -41.95 48.61 -97.44
CA ARG A 427 -41.85 47.62 -98.51
C ARG A 427 -42.92 47.81 -99.59
N ARG A 428 -44.17 48.16 -99.23
CA ARG A 428 -45.24 48.49 -100.18
C ARG A 428 -44.92 49.75 -100.98
N MET A 429 -44.34 50.77 -100.34
CA MET A 429 -43.90 52.01 -101.01
C MET A 429 -42.73 51.77 -101.97
N LEU A 430 -41.81 50.85 -101.66
CA LEU A 430 -40.66 50.52 -102.51
C LEU A 430 -40.94 49.46 -103.59
N PHE A 431 -41.90 48.56 -103.41
CA PHE A 431 -42.11 47.39 -104.28
C PHE A 431 -43.56 47.21 -104.78
N GLY A 432 -44.48 48.11 -104.44
CA GLY A 432 -45.89 48.02 -104.80
C GLY A 432 -46.70 47.09 -103.88
N THR A 433 -48.03 47.17 -104.03
CA THR A 433 -49.00 46.33 -103.29
C THR A 433 -49.16 44.96 -103.94
N PRO A 434 -48.91 43.84 -103.24
CA PRO A 434 -49.33 42.53 -103.72
C PRO A 434 -50.87 42.40 -103.68
N PRO A 435 -51.50 41.66 -104.62
CA PRO A 435 -52.96 41.56 -104.72
C PRO A 435 -53.59 40.85 -103.51
N GLU A 436 -54.77 41.32 -103.10
CA GLU A 436 -55.54 40.77 -101.96
C GLU A 436 -56.19 39.42 -102.29
N PRO A 437 -56.04 38.38 -101.42
CA PRO A 437 -56.84 37.16 -101.50
C PRO A 437 -58.23 37.36 -100.89
N GLU A 438 -59.27 37.01 -101.64
CA GLU A 438 -60.68 37.14 -101.26
C GLU A 438 -61.08 36.11 -100.17
N PRO A 439 -61.65 36.54 -99.01
CA PRO A 439 -61.99 35.63 -97.92
C PRO A 439 -63.40 35.05 -98.04
N VAL A 440 -63.49 33.77 -98.46
CA VAL A 440 -64.72 32.98 -98.41
C VAL A 440 -65.17 32.76 -96.96
N SER A 441 -66.40 33.17 -96.63
CA SER A 441 -67.02 32.86 -95.34
C SER A 441 -67.80 31.54 -95.41
N LEU A 442 -67.56 30.61 -94.46
CA LEU A 442 -68.61 29.89 -93.72
C LEU A 442 -68.08 28.86 -92.70
N ALA A 443 -68.80 28.80 -91.58
CA ALA A 443 -69.12 27.60 -90.81
C ALA A 443 -68.03 26.83 -90.01
N LYS A 444 -68.10 27.06 -88.68
CA LYS A 444 -68.56 26.04 -87.71
C LYS A 444 -67.65 24.83 -87.45
N GLY A 445 -66.88 24.96 -86.37
CA GLY A 445 -66.88 23.95 -85.30
C GLY A 445 -65.62 23.12 -85.14
N LEU A 446 -64.90 23.36 -84.04
CA LEU A 446 -64.09 22.33 -83.37
C LEU A 446 -64.16 22.53 -81.85
N ARG A 447 -64.04 21.41 -81.15
CA ARG A 447 -64.66 21.16 -79.83
C ARG A 447 -63.58 21.09 -78.73
N GLU A 448 -63.98 21.36 -77.50
CA GLU A 448 -63.12 21.35 -76.31
C GLU A 448 -62.51 19.96 -76.00
N PRO A 449 -61.31 19.89 -75.40
CA PRO A 449 -60.81 18.68 -74.76
C PRO A 449 -61.37 18.52 -73.34
N THR A 450 -62.10 17.43 -73.13
CA THR A 450 -62.72 16.98 -71.87
C THR A 450 -61.73 16.80 -70.70
N VAL A 451 -62.13 17.25 -69.50
CA VAL A 451 -61.47 16.90 -68.22
C VAL A 451 -62.27 15.80 -67.51
N PRO A 452 -61.64 14.70 -67.02
CA PRO A 452 -62.37 13.63 -66.34
C PRO A 452 -62.84 14.01 -64.93
N ALA A 453 -64.05 13.58 -64.56
CA ALA A 453 -64.64 13.82 -63.24
C ALA A 453 -64.18 12.80 -62.18
N ALA A 454 -64.02 13.23 -60.93
CA ALA A 454 -63.72 12.36 -59.78
C ALA A 454 -64.99 12.04 -58.96
N ARG A 455 -65.23 10.75 -58.74
CA ARG A 455 -66.43 10.10 -58.17
C ARG A 455 -66.03 8.69 -57.70
N THR A 456 -66.37 8.15 -56.51
CA THR A 456 -67.12 8.62 -55.33
C THR A 456 -66.81 7.73 -54.11
N LEU A 457 -66.99 8.27 -52.89
CA LEU A 457 -67.41 7.57 -51.65
C LEU A 457 -66.52 6.46 -51.02
N GLY A 458 -66.55 6.44 -49.68
CA GLY A 458 -66.19 5.31 -48.81
C GLY A 458 -65.22 5.68 -47.67
N GLY A 459 -65.44 5.38 -46.39
CA GLY A 459 -66.59 4.76 -45.71
C GLY A 459 -66.15 3.91 -44.49
N ARG A 460 -66.88 3.99 -43.36
CA ARG A 460 -66.72 3.20 -42.10
C ARG A 460 -65.42 3.46 -41.29
N SER A 461 -65.34 3.21 -39.97
CA SER A 461 -66.33 2.79 -38.94
C SER A 461 -65.75 2.99 -37.53
N GLY A 462 -66.61 3.03 -36.49
CA GLY A 462 -66.21 2.83 -35.09
C GLY A 462 -66.58 3.97 -34.14
N HIS A 463 -67.86 4.02 -33.73
CA HIS A 463 -68.31 4.84 -32.62
C HIS A 463 -69.11 3.93 -31.69
N ASP A 464 -68.43 3.41 -30.67
CA ASP A 464 -69.01 2.55 -29.65
C ASP A 464 -68.98 3.28 -28.29
N ASP A 465 -70.07 3.09 -27.54
CA ASP A 465 -70.21 3.15 -26.08
C ASP A 465 -70.15 4.50 -25.30
N LEU A 466 -71.35 5.09 -25.19
CA LEU A 466 -72.12 5.19 -23.93
C LEU A 466 -71.63 6.08 -22.75
N SER A 467 -72.33 7.22 -22.65
CA SER A 467 -73.05 7.73 -21.45
C SER A 467 -72.37 8.70 -20.44
N PRO A 468 -73.13 9.70 -19.91
CA PRO A 468 -72.63 10.79 -19.06
C PRO A 468 -73.14 10.69 -17.58
N PRO A 469 -72.95 11.69 -16.69
CA PRO A 469 -73.00 11.50 -15.23
C PRO A 469 -74.31 11.89 -14.52
N THR A 470 -74.47 11.39 -13.29
CA THR A 470 -75.36 11.84 -12.20
C THR A 470 -74.55 11.66 -10.89
N ARG A 471 -74.56 12.49 -9.84
CA ARG A 471 -75.46 13.52 -9.27
C ARG A 471 -76.79 12.97 -8.74
N GLY A 472 -76.78 12.68 -7.44
CA GLY A 472 -77.84 12.08 -6.62
C GLY A 472 -77.21 11.69 -5.29
#